data_AF-A0A9P7WXT8-F1
#
_entry.id   AF-A0A9P7WXT8-F1
#
_cell.length_a   1.000
_cell.length_b   1.000
_cell.length_c   1.000
_cell.angle_alpha   90.00
_cell.angle_beta   90.00
_cell.angle_gamma   90.00
#
_symmetry.space_group_name_H-M   'P 1'
#
loop_
_entity.id
_entity.type
_entity.pdbx_description
1 polymer ?
#
loop_
_entity_poly.entity_id
_entity_poly.type
_entity_poly.pdbx_seq_one_letter_code
_entity_poly.pdbx_strand_id
1 'polypeptide(L)'
;MFGITLHRSAHTKLALLLLPGFVLLVLFRRRTYIAACLAYTYFAFTFLHTSIIGKDDGFDLPGIKAPVDALEIVPRILHQVRLGGLPMRPKWTKARQSCLDLHGNWTIKMWEDDAADTFVLSNYPDLFDMYRGYGQEIQRSNVIRYLILYKEGGVYLDLDVKCKVPLDPFLTQSWLSPPGVPAGINNAFLTSTPGNPFLSFVIERLRDYDLYWISPYATNMFSAGCHFISTMHALYPERHLPKVLPKEYKLGGLSFTPMFDHLGAGSWHRWDAAAIKVIGKVVEWILAPWKIILTIVCSVGFVVRRKARNSQADDKENGGRGSLETRAKDA
;
A
#
# COMPACT_ATOMS: atom_id res chain seq x y z
N MET A 1 -33.87 -2.02 56.28
CA MET A 1 -32.41 -1.91 56.05
C MET A 1 -31.90 -3.06 55.16
N PHE A 2 -32.57 -3.34 54.03
CA PHE A 2 -32.19 -4.40 53.07
C PHE A 2 -32.48 -3.86 51.67
N GLY A 3 -31.46 -3.43 50.95
CA GLY A 3 -31.66 -2.84 49.62
C GLY A 3 -30.40 -2.35 48.89
N ILE A 4 -29.23 -2.34 49.56
CA ILE A 4 -27.99 -1.80 48.96
C ILE A 4 -27.01 -2.92 48.54
N THR A 5 -27.22 -4.17 48.98
CA THR A 5 -26.20 -5.23 48.85
C THR A 5 -26.25 -6.01 47.52
N LEU A 6 -27.38 -6.04 46.81
CA LEU A 6 -27.52 -6.82 45.57
C LEU A 6 -26.98 -6.13 44.31
N HIS A 7 -26.95 -4.79 44.27
CA HIS A 7 -26.51 -4.05 43.07
C HIS A 7 -24.98 -4.01 42.92
N ARG A 8 -24.23 -4.06 44.03
CA ARG A 8 -22.74 -4.14 44.01
C ARG A 8 -22.25 -5.45 43.37
N SER A 9 -22.90 -6.58 43.68
CA SER A 9 -22.50 -7.92 43.24
C SER A 9 -22.48 -8.09 41.72
N ALA A 10 -23.44 -7.51 41.00
CA ALA A 10 -23.50 -7.58 39.53
C ALA A 10 -22.38 -6.77 38.86
N HIS A 11 -22.09 -5.55 39.36
CA HIS A 11 -20.99 -4.74 38.85
C HIS A 11 -19.62 -5.34 39.16
N THR A 12 -19.43 -5.95 40.34
CA THR A 12 -18.17 -6.61 40.68
C THR A 12 -17.94 -7.87 39.84
N LYS A 13 -18.98 -8.66 39.56
CA LYS A 13 -18.90 -9.82 38.66
C LYS A 13 -18.66 -9.44 37.21
N LEU A 14 -19.32 -8.38 36.71
CA LEU A 14 -19.09 -7.85 35.37
C LEU A 14 -17.67 -7.26 35.24
N ALA A 15 -17.20 -6.52 36.25
CA ALA A 15 -15.83 -6.01 36.30
C ALA A 15 -14.79 -7.14 36.34
N LEU A 16 -15.01 -8.22 37.10
CA LEU A 16 -14.14 -9.40 37.14
C LEU A 16 -14.11 -10.19 35.81
N LEU A 17 -15.18 -10.13 35.01
CA LEU A 17 -15.23 -10.72 33.67
C LEU A 17 -14.55 -9.82 32.61
N LEU A 18 -14.64 -8.49 32.77
CA LEU A 18 -14.07 -7.52 31.84
C LEU A 18 -12.59 -7.18 32.13
N LEU A 19 -12.13 -7.30 33.38
CA LEU A 19 -10.76 -6.99 33.79
C LEU A 19 -9.70 -7.82 33.03
N PRO A 20 -9.83 -9.16 32.89
CA PRO A 20 -8.87 -9.96 32.15
C PRO A 20 -8.82 -9.56 30.67
N GLY A 21 -9.97 -9.26 30.06
CA GLY A 21 -10.04 -8.76 28.69
C GLY A 21 -9.38 -7.39 28.53
N PHE A 22 -9.59 -6.48 29.48
CA PHE A 22 -8.96 -5.16 29.50
C PHE A 22 -7.44 -5.25 29.73
N VAL A 23 -6.97 -6.09 30.65
CA VAL A 23 -5.55 -6.34 30.90
C VAL A 23 -4.88 -6.96 29.67
N LEU A 24 -5.53 -7.93 29.00
CA LEU A 24 -5.04 -8.48 27.73
C LEU A 24 -5.00 -7.40 26.64
N LEU A 25 -6.01 -6.53 26.54
CA LEU A 25 -6.01 -5.42 25.58
C LEU A 25 -4.90 -4.40 25.86
N VAL A 26 -4.56 -4.15 27.12
CA VAL A 26 -3.45 -3.26 27.50
C VAL A 26 -2.10 -3.92 27.23
N LEU A 27 -1.92 -5.19 27.63
CA LEU A 27 -0.69 -5.96 27.40
C LEU A 27 -0.41 -6.19 25.91
N PHE A 28 -1.46 -6.37 25.10
CA PHE A 28 -1.38 -6.56 23.66
C PHE A 28 -1.72 -5.30 22.86
N ARG A 29 -1.78 -4.11 23.49
CA ARG A 29 -2.22 -2.86 22.86
C ARG A 29 -1.50 -2.56 21.54
N ARG A 30 -0.18 -2.76 21.52
CA ARG A 30 0.64 -2.55 20.32
C ARG A 30 0.26 -3.53 19.21
N ARG A 31 0.10 -4.81 19.55
CA ARG A 31 -0.24 -5.87 18.59
C ARG A 31 -1.66 -5.73 18.06
N THR A 32 -2.62 -5.33 18.90
CA THR A 32 -4.00 -5.05 18.50
C THR A 32 -4.09 -3.81 17.62
N TYR A 33 -3.35 -2.75 17.94
CA TYR A 33 -3.23 -1.56 17.10
C TYR A 33 -2.67 -1.91 15.71
N ILE A 34 -1.55 -2.65 15.65
CA ILE A 34 -0.95 -3.07 14.39
C ILE A 34 -1.92 -3.96 13.60
N ALA A 35 -2.59 -4.92 14.23
CA ALA A 35 -3.59 -5.75 13.56
C ALA A 35 -4.74 -4.90 12.98
N ALA A 36 -5.20 -3.88 13.70
CA ALA A 36 -6.22 -2.95 13.21
C ALA A 36 -5.72 -2.13 12.01
N CYS A 37 -4.47 -1.66 12.03
CA CYS A 37 -3.84 -1.00 10.89
C CYS A 37 -3.73 -1.92 9.66
N LEU A 38 -3.28 -3.17 9.85
CA LEU A 38 -3.20 -4.15 8.76
C LEU A 38 -4.59 -4.45 8.17
N ALA A 39 -5.64 -4.50 9.01
CA ALA A 39 -7.02 -4.69 8.56
C ALA A 39 -7.56 -3.44 7.82
N TYR A 40 -7.21 -2.24 8.30
CA TYR A 40 -7.60 -0.96 7.70
C TYR A 40 -7.14 -0.84 6.24
N THR A 41 -6.04 -1.49 5.85
CA THR A 41 -5.57 -1.56 4.46
C THR A 41 -6.67 -2.00 3.49
N TYR A 42 -7.46 -3.01 3.84
CA TYR A 42 -8.57 -3.46 2.98
C TYR A 42 -9.66 -2.40 2.85
N PHE A 43 -9.98 -1.70 3.95
CA PHE A 43 -10.93 -0.59 3.92
C PHE A 43 -10.39 0.57 3.06
N ALA A 44 -9.15 1.00 3.27
CA ALA A 44 -8.55 2.14 2.58
C ALA A 44 -8.49 1.94 1.06
N PHE A 45 -7.99 0.79 0.58
CA PHE A 45 -7.97 0.49 -0.86
C PHE A 45 -9.35 0.18 -1.44
N THR A 46 -10.34 -0.03 -0.59
CA THR A 46 -11.73 -0.24 -0.99
C THR A 46 -12.47 1.09 -1.13
N PHE A 47 -12.39 1.95 -0.12
CA PHE A 47 -13.26 3.12 -0.01
C PHE A 47 -12.54 4.46 -0.21
N LEU A 48 -11.21 4.51 -0.05
CA LEU A 48 -10.45 5.75 -0.16
C LEU A 48 -9.75 5.85 -1.52
N HIS A 49 -9.71 7.07 -2.05
CA HIS A 49 -9.05 7.37 -3.31
C HIS A 49 -7.56 6.98 -3.28
N THR A 50 -7.11 6.30 -4.33
CA THR A 50 -5.71 5.95 -4.58
C THR A 50 -5.29 6.68 -5.84
N SER A 51 -4.19 7.43 -5.79
CA SER A 51 -3.72 8.18 -6.95
C SER A 51 -3.13 7.22 -7.97
N ILE A 52 -3.81 7.08 -9.11
CA ILE A 52 -3.42 6.19 -10.19
C ILE A 52 -2.80 7.05 -11.29
N ILE A 53 -1.61 6.68 -11.76
CA ILE A 53 -0.97 7.35 -12.89
C ILE A 53 -1.76 7.10 -14.18
N GLY A 54 -1.93 8.12 -15.01
CA GLY A 54 -2.61 7.94 -16.29
C GLY A 54 -2.59 9.16 -17.20
N LYS A 55 -3.59 9.23 -18.08
CA LYS A 55 -3.71 10.29 -19.09
C LYS A 55 -3.79 11.69 -18.48
N ASP A 56 -4.42 11.82 -17.31
CA ASP A 56 -4.54 13.09 -16.60
C ASP A 56 -3.19 13.61 -16.07
N ASP A 57 -2.21 12.72 -15.90
CA ASP A 57 -0.81 13.06 -15.58
C ASP A 57 0.06 13.21 -16.85
N GLY A 58 -0.55 13.15 -18.05
CA GLY A 58 0.16 13.23 -19.34
C GLY A 58 0.82 11.94 -19.80
N PHE A 59 0.56 10.80 -19.14
CA PHE A 59 1.12 9.51 -19.50
C PHE A 59 0.32 8.80 -20.59
N ASP A 60 1.02 8.29 -21.60
CA ASP A 60 0.51 7.29 -22.55
C ASP A 60 0.97 5.91 -22.09
N LEU A 61 0.17 5.27 -21.24
CA LEU A 61 0.48 3.94 -20.71
C LEU A 61 0.44 2.83 -21.77
N PRO A 62 -0.53 2.78 -22.71
CA PRO A 62 -0.48 1.81 -23.81
C PRO A 62 0.80 1.90 -24.65
N GLY A 63 1.29 3.11 -24.89
CA GLY A 63 2.55 3.36 -25.60
C GLY A 63 3.81 3.31 -24.72
N ILE A 64 3.67 3.20 -23.39
CA ILE A 64 4.73 3.30 -22.38
C ILE A 64 5.56 4.59 -22.62
N LYS A 65 4.90 5.74 -22.55
CA LYS A 65 5.52 7.07 -22.73
C LYS A 65 5.16 8.02 -21.60
N ALA A 66 6.18 8.73 -21.14
CA ALA A 66 6.06 9.83 -20.19
C ALA A 66 5.60 11.11 -20.92
N PRO A 67 5.17 12.13 -20.17
CA PRO A 67 4.96 13.46 -20.72
C PRO A 67 6.25 13.98 -21.39
N VAL A 68 6.13 14.65 -22.54
CA VAL A 68 7.26 15.03 -23.41
C VAL A 68 8.32 15.87 -22.68
N ASP A 69 7.89 16.74 -21.76
CA ASP A 69 8.76 17.68 -21.05
C ASP A 69 9.01 17.28 -19.58
N ALA A 70 8.68 16.05 -19.19
CA ALA A 70 8.87 15.60 -17.81
C ALA A 70 10.35 15.29 -17.53
N LEU A 71 10.90 15.93 -16.50
CA LEU A 71 12.26 15.67 -16.03
C LEU A 71 12.38 14.29 -15.39
N GLU A 72 13.42 13.55 -15.73
CA GLU A 72 13.81 12.34 -14.99
C GLU A 72 14.37 12.75 -13.63
N ILE A 73 13.62 12.43 -12.58
CA ILE A 73 13.98 12.75 -11.19
C ILE A 73 14.46 11.52 -10.41
N VAL A 74 14.20 10.32 -10.94
CA VAL A 74 14.67 9.04 -10.40
C VAL A 74 16.00 8.66 -11.07
N PRO A 75 17.05 8.34 -10.30
CA PRO A 75 18.32 7.88 -10.85
C PRO A 75 18.18 6.61 -11.71
N ARG A 76 18.97 6.51 -12.79
CA ARG A 76 19.04 5.33 -13.67
C ARG A 76 19.85 4.20 -13.03
N ILE A 77 19.32 3.66 -11.93
CA ILE A 77 19.92 2.56 -11.17
C ILE A 77 18.89 1.44 -11.03
N LEU A 78 19.24 0.23 -11.47
CA LEU A 78 18.44 -0.96 -11.26
C LEU A 78 19.02 -1.77 -10.09
N HIS A 79 18.23 -1.92 -9.03
CA HIS A 79 18.57 -2.69 -7.84
C HIS A 79 17.83 -4.03 -7.83
N GLN A 80 18.57 -5.09 -7.52
CA GLN A 80 18.03 -6.43 -7.29
C GLN A 80 18.69 -7.04 -6.07
N VAL A 81 17.97 -7.88 -5.33
CA VAL A 81 18.44 -8.45 -4.05
C VAL A 81 18.43 -9.97 -4.10
N ARG A 82 19.51 -10.60 -3.65
CA ARG A 82 19.67 -12.06 -3.54
C ARG A 82 20.38 -12.41 -2.23
N LEU A 83 19.63 -12.61 -1.15
CA LEU A 83 20.16 -12.92 0.18
C LEU A 83 20.06 -14.42 0.51
N GLY A 84 20.81 -14.84 1.54
CA GLY A 84 20.77 -16.19 2.10
C GLY A 84 21.42 -17.25 1.22
N GLY A 85 22.40 -16.86 0.39
CA GLY A 85 23.04 -17.80 -0.54
C GLY A 85 22.10 -18.45 -1.56
N LEU A 86 20.92 -17.84 -1.81
CA LEU A 86 19.87 -18.39 -2.64
C LEU A 86 20.37 -18.66 -4.08
N PRO A 87 20.35 -19.92 -4.59
CA PRO A 87 20.85 -20.22 -5.92
C PRO A 87 20.02 -19.52 -7.01
N MET A 88 20.71 -18.92 -7.97
CA MET A 88 20.06 -18.28 -9.10
C MET A 88 19.39 -19.34 -10.00
N ARG A 89 18.06 -19.32 -10.06
CA ARG A 89 17.30 -20.27 -10.90
C ARG A 89 17.39 -19.86 -12.38
N PRO A 90 17.41 -20.80 -13.33
CA PRO A 90 17.46 -20.47 -14.76
C PRO A 90 16.37 -19.49 -15.22
N LYS A 91 15.15 -19.59 -14.67
CA LYS A 91 14.06 -18.66 -14.96
C LYS A 91 14.32 -17.24 -14.46
N TRP A 92 15.00 -17.09 -13.32
CA TRP A 92 15.39 -15.80 -12.76
C TRP A 92 16.54 -15.19 -13.53
N THR A 93 17.52 -15.99 -13.95
CA THR A 93 18.58 -15.54 -14.86
C THR A 93 18.00 -14.97 -16.15
N LYS A 94 17.06 -15.68 -16.78
CA LYS A 94 16.38 -15.22 -17.99
C LYS A 94 15.55 -13.95 -17.76
N ALA A 95 14.79 -13.91 -16.66
CA ALA A 95 14.00 -12.72 -16.29
C ALA A 95 14.90 -11.50 -16.08
N ARG A 96 15.96 -11.66 -15.29
CA ARG A 96 16.98 -10.63 -15.07
C ARG A 96 17.61 -10.17 -16.39
N GLN A 97 18.03 -11.09 -17.25
CA GLN A 97 18.67 -10.74 -18.52
C GLN A 97 17.77 -9.86 -19.40
N SER A 98 16.47 -10.17 -19.47
CA SER A 98 15.52 -9.32 -20.22
C SER A 98 15.47 -7.87 -19.73
N CYS A 99 15.68 -7.64 -18.43
CA CYS A 99 15.77 -6.29 -17.89
C CYS A 99 17.11 -5.64 -18.22
N LEU A 100 18.22 -6.39 -18.19
CA LEU A 100 19.53 -5.83 -18.57
C LEU A 100 19.58 -5.41 -20.03
N ASP A 101 19.02 -6.23 -20.92
CA ASP A 101 18.99 -5.97 -22.36
C ASP A 101 18.25 -4.66 -22.70
N LEU A 102 17.27 -4.27 -21.87
CA LEU A 102 16.48 -3.05 -22.04
C LEU A 102 17.08 -1.80 -21.35
N HIS A 103 18.08 -1.98 -20.49
CA HIS A 103 18.60 -0.91 -19.62
C HIS A 103 20.14 -0.84 -19.66
N GLY A 104 20.73 -0.98 -20.86
CA GLY A 104 22.18 -1.02 -21.05
C GLY A 104 22.93 0.26 -20.63
N ASN A 105 22.23 1.40 -20.53
CA ASN A 105 22.76 2.67 -20.06
C ASN A 105 22.50 2.93 -18.55
N TRP A 106 22.00 1.96 -17.80
CA TRP A 106 21.72 2.10 -16.37
C TRP A 106 22.84 1.49 -15.52
N THR A 107 23.01 1.99 -14.31
CA THR A 107 23.83 1.32 -13.30
C THR A 107 23.07 0.11 -12.77
N ILE A 108 23.69 -1.07 -12.79
CA ILE A 108 23.06 -2.29 -12.32
C ILE A 108 23.71 -2.72 -11.00
N LYS A 109 22.91 -2.86 -9.94
CA LYS A 109 23.37 -3.31 -8.61
C LYS A 109 22.65 -4.58 -8.19
N MET A 110 23.43 -5.64 -7.93
CA MET A 110 22.97 -6.84 -7.24
C MET A 110 23.44 -6.78 -5.79
N TRP A 111 22.51 -6.89 -4.85
CA TRP A 111 22.78 -6.86 -3.42
C TRP A 111 22.74 -8.28 -2.87
N GLU A 112 23.90 -8.77 -2.49
CA GLU A 112 24.11 -10.08 -1.86
C GLU A 112 24.50 -9.88 -0.39
N ASP A 113 24.55 -10.96 0.40
CA ASP A 113 24.62 -10.91 1.87
C ASP A 113 25.64 -9.89 2.43
N ASP A 114 26.91 -9.96 2.03
CA ASP A 114 27.97 -9.08 2.58
C ASP A 114 27.77 -7.61 2.16
N ALA A 115 27.41 -7.36 0.91
CA ALA A 115 27.17 -6.02 0.39
C ALA A 115 25.92 -5.39 1.03
N ALA A 116 24.88 -6.21 1.24
CA ALA A 116 23.65 -5.83 1.90
C ALA A 116 23.88 -5.47 3.37
N ASP A 117 24.60 -6.32 4.11
CA ASP A 117 24.92 -6.07 5.52
C ASP A 117 25.80 -4.83 5.68
N THR A 118 26.83 -4.68 4.85
CA THR A 118 27.71 -3.51 4.84
C THR A 118 26.93 -2.23 4.55
N PHE A 119 26.01 -2.27 3.59
CA PHE A 119 25.16 -1.14 3.25
C PHE A 119 24.28 -0.70 4.41
N VAL A 120 23.59 -1.64 5.06
CA VAL A 120 22.70 -1.34 6.19
C VAL A 120 23.52 -0.83 7.39
N LEU A 121 24.62 -1.50 7.73
CA LEU A 121 25.47 -1.10 8.86
C LEU A 121 26.03 0.32 8.67
N SER A 122 26.44 0.67 7.45
CA SER A 122 27.07 1.96 7.16
C SER A 122 26.07 3.12 7.05
N ASN A 123 24.84 2.86 6.59
CA ASN A 123 23.85 3.92 6.31
C ASN A 123 22.75 4.02 7.37
N TYR A 124 22.46 2.91 8.05
CA TYR A 124 21.36 2.78 9.01
C TYR A 124 21.80 1.93 10.21
N PRO A 125 22.89 2.29 10.92
CA PRO A 125 23.44 1.47 12.00
C PRO A 125 22.39 1.12 13.07
N ASP A 126 21.51 2.05 13.39
CA ASP A 126 20.44 1.84 14.37
C ASP A 126 19.47 0.73 13.96
N LEU A 127 19.25 0.52 12.66
CA LEU A 127 18.36 -0.50 12.11
C LEU A 127 19.07 -1.85 11.89
N PHE A 128 20.40 -1.92 12.04
CA PHE A 128 21.17 -3.10 11.67
C PHE A 128 20.80 -4.34 12.49
N ASP A 129 20.65 -4.20 13.81
CA ASP A 129 20.28 -5.32 14.68
C ASP A 129 18.90 -5.88 14.34
N MET A 130 17.92 -5.00 14.05
CA MET A 130 16.59 -5.40 13.60
C MET A 130 16.66 -6.07 12.23
N TYR A 131 17.41 -5.48 11.30
CA TYR A 131 17.60 -6.03 9.96
C TYR A 131 18.20 -7.44 9.99
N ARG A 132 19.27 -7.67 10.76
CA ARG A 132 19.87 -8.99 10.94
C ARG A 132 19.02 -9.93 11.80
N GLY A 133 18.14 -9.38 12.65
CA GLY A 133 17.26 -10.13 13.54
C GLY A 133 16.03 -10.76 12.88
N TYR A 134 15.67 -10.36 11.65
CA TYR A 134 14.55 -10.95 10.93
C TYR A 134 14.71 -12.46 10.74
N GLY A 135 13.68 -13.23 11.12
CA GLY A 135 13.71 -14.69 11.05
C GLY A 135 13.66 -15.28 9.64
N GLN A 136 13.49 -14.47 8.59
CA GLN A 136 13.44 -14.92 7.19
C GLN A 136 14.22 -13.96 6.27
N GLU A 137 14.99 -14.54 5.35
CA GLU A 137 15.76 -13.78 4.34
C GLU A 137 14.90 -12.94 3.40
N ILE A 138 13.66 -13.36 3.17
CA ILE A 138 12.71 -12.57 2.39
C ILE A 138 12.26 -11.30 3.15
N GLN A 139 12.20 -11.32 4.48
CA GLN A 139 11.93 -10.12 5.28
C GLN A 139 13.10 -9.14 5.17
N ARG A 140 14.35 -9.63 5.28
CA ARG A 140 15.56 -8.85 4.99
C ARG A 140 15.54 -8.26 3.58
N SER A 141 15.19 -9.06 2.57
CA SER A 141 15.10 -8.61 1.18
C SER A 141 14.01 -7.55 0.98
N ASN A 142 12.91 -7.64 1.73
CA ASN A 142 11.85 -6.63 1.75
C ASN A 142 12.26 -5.34 2.46
N VAL A 143 13.05 -5.41 3.53
CA VAL A 143 13.53 -4.21 4.22
C VAL A 143 14.60 -3.49 3.42
N ILE A 144 15.61 -4.22 2.94
CA ILE A 144 16.75 -3.57 2.30
C ILE A 144 16.35 -2.85 1.01
N ARG A 145 15.35 -3.32 0.26
CA ARG A 145 14.86 -2.58 -0.92
C ARG A 145 14.32 -1.19 -0.57
N TYR A 146 13.69 -1.03 0.60
CA TYR A 146 13.23 0.29 1.07
C TYR A 146 14.41 1.18 1.46
N LEU A 147 15.38 0.61 2.18
CA LEU A 147 16.59 1.33 2.61
C LEU A 147 17.47 1.77 1.44
N ILE A 148 17.62 0.92 0.43
CA ILE A 148 18.36 1.22 -0.81
C ILE A 148 17.66 2.35 -1.55
N LEU A 149 16.36 2.21 -1.85
CA LEU A 149 15.63 3.23 -2.60
C LEU A 149 15.57 4.57 -1.85
N TYR A 150 15.48 4.56 -0.52
CA TYR A 150 15.52 5.82 0.24
C TYR A 150 16.88 6.50 0.16
N LYS A 151 17.98 5.74 0.19
CA LYS A 151 19.34 6.30 0.14
C LYS A 151 19.75 6.73 -1.26
N GLU A 152 19.57 5.84 -2.23
CA GLU A 152 20.14 5.95 -3.58
C GLU A 152 19.09 6.32 -4.64
N GLY A 153 17.80 6.23 -4.33
CA GLY A 153 16.74 6.29 -5.32
C GLY A 153 16.78 5.08 -6.26
N GLY A 154 16.27 5.27 -7.47
CA GLY A 154 16.35 4.30 -8.55
C GLY A 154 15.12 3.41 -8.66
N VAL A 155 15.33 2.25 -9.27
CA VAL A 155 14.31 1.25 -9.53
C VAL A 155 14.71 -0.07 -8.87
N TYR A 156 13.79 -0.64 -8.10
CA TYR A 156 13.93 -1.98 -7.56
C TYR A 156 13.08 -2.98 -8.37
N LEU A 157 13.65 -4.14 -8.68
CA LEU A 157 12.94 -5.28 -9.27
C LEU A 157 13.26 -6.59 -8.56
N ASP A 158 12.24 -7.40 -8.27
CA ASP A 158 12.43 -8.79 -7.85
C ASP A 158 13.05 -9.63 -9.00
N LEU A 159 13.80 -10.67 -8.64
CA LEU A 159 14.54 -11.52 -9.60
C LEU A 159 13.64 -12.36 -10.51
N ASP A 160 12.37 -12.52 -10.16
CA ASP A 160 11.37 -13.25 -10.94
C ASP A 160 10.48 -12.33 -11.80
N VAL A 161 10.83 -11.05 -11.92
CA VAL A 161 10.20 -10.08 -12.80
C VAL A 161 10.98 -9.99 -14.12
N LYS A 162 10.36 -10.41 -15.21
CA LYS A 162 10.89 -10.27 -16.57
C LYS A 162 10.38 -8.96 -17.18
N CYS A 163 11.28 -8.13 -17.69
CA CYS A 163 10.94 -6.87 -18.35
C CYS A 163 10.51 -7.11 -19.81
N LYS A 164 9.47 -6.40 -20.24
CA LYS A 164 8.98 -6.41 -21.64
C LYS A 164 9.22 -5.10 -22.36
N VAL A 165 9.42 -4.02 -21.60
CA VAL A 165 9.53 -2.64 -22.09
C VAL A 165 10.59 -1.89 -21.24
N PRO A 166 11.24 -0.85 -21.80
CA PRO A 166 12.08 0.05 -21.02
C PRO A 166 11.30 0.75 -19.91
N LEU A 167 11.96 1.00 -18.77
CA LEU A 167 11.36 1.62 -17.59
C LEU A 167 11.64 3.13 -17.49
N ASP A 168 12.40 3.69 -18.43
CA ASP A 168 12.74 5.12 -18.55
C ASP A 168 11.54 6.05 -18.37
N PRO A 169 10.35 5.79 -18.96
CA PRO A 169 9.20 6.67 -18.81
C PRO A 169 8.75 6.87 -17.35
N PHE A 170 9.02 5.90 -16.49
CA PHE A 170 8.61 5.93 -15.09
C PHE A 170 9.63 6.64 -14.18
N LEU A 171 10.78 7.08 -14.72
CA LEU A 171 11.80 7.83 -13.98
C LEU A 171 11.39 9.27 -13.64
N THR A 172 10.26 9.72 -14.18
CA THR A 172 9.66 11.03 -13.88
C THR A 172 8.78 10.98 -12.61
N GLN A 173 8.58 9.79 -12.03
CA GLN A 173 7.69 9.59 -10.88
C GLN A 173 8.50 9.41 -9.60
N SER A 174 8.31 10.31 -8.62
CA SER A 174 9.05 10.28 -7.34
C SER A 174 8.81 9.01 -6.54
N TRP A 175 7.66 8.38 -6.75
CA TRP A 175 7.30 7.05 -6.30
C TRP A 175 6.36 6.40 -7.31
N LEU A 176 6.59 5.12 -7.62
CA LEU A 176 5.65 4.31 -8.37
C LEU A 176 5.69 2.85 -7.91
N SER A 177 4.51 2.22 -7.85
CA SER A 177 4.37 0.79 -7.58
C SER A 177 3.16 0.23 -8.33
N PRO A 178 3.16 -1.06 -8.71
CA PRO A 178 1.97 -1.68 -9.27
C PRO A 178 0.97 -2.06 -8.17
N PRO A 179 -0.31 -2.27 -8.51
CA PRO A 179 -1.27 -2.85 -7.58
C PRO A 179 -0.86 -4.26 -7.14
N GLY A 180 -1.22 -4.61 -5.91
CA GLY A 180 -0.96 -5.92 -5.31
C GLY A 180 -2.16 -6.87 -5.29
N VAL A 181 -1.92 -8.05 -4.70
CA VAL A 181 -2.92 -9.10 -4.42
C VAL A 181 -2.81 -9.50 -2.94
N PRO A 182 -3.92 -9.64 -2.18
CA PRO A 182 -5.32 -9.41 -2.60
C PRO A 182 -5.66 -7.93 -2.81
N ALA A 183 -5.24 -7.06 -1.89
CA ALA A 183 -5.48 -5.62 -1.93
C ALA A 183 -4.16 -4.84 -1.77
N GLY A 184 -4.19 -3.54 -2.09
CA GLY A 184 -3.04 -2.66 -1.88
C GLY A 184 -2.11 -2.51 -3.07
N ILE A 185 -0.85 -2.18 -2.77
CA ILE A 185 0.26 -2.07 -3.71
C ILE A 185 1.22 -3.26 -3.56
N ASN A 186 2.01 -3.49 -4.59
CA ASN A 186 3.02 -4.54 -4.65
C ASN A 186 4.42 -3.93 -4.44
N ASN A 187 5.39 -4.73 -4.01
CA ASN A 187 6.77 -4.30 -3.75
C ASN A 187 7.83 -5.02 -4.60
N ALA A 188 7.42 -5.77 -5.63
CA ALA A 188 8.28 -6.46 -6.59
C ALA A 188 8.80 -5.54 -7.71
N PHE A 189 8.11 -4.42 -7.95
CA PHE A 189 8.59 -3.30 -8.76
C PHE A 189 8.31 -2.02 -8.00
N LEU A 190 9.35 -1.21 -7.79
CA LEU A 190 9.26 0.09 -7.12
C LEU A 190 10.17 1.07 -7.84
N THR A 191 9.70 2.31 -8.05
CA THR A 191 10.58 3.44 -8.41
C THR A 191 10.58 4.44 -7.27
N SER A 192 11.72 5.08 -7.01
CA SER A 192 11.76 6.16 -6.02
C SER A 192 12.88 7.17 -6.24
N THR A 193 12.63 8.43 -5.91
CA THR A 193 13.67 9.44 -5.72
C THR A 193 14.46 9.16 -4.42
N PRO A 194 15.75 9.51 -4.35
CA PRO A 194 16.46 9.55 -3.07
C PRO A 194 15.72 10.46 -2.07
N GLY A 195 15.67 10.06 -0.81
CA GLY A 195 15.02 10.84 0.26
C GLY A 195 13.49 10.92 0.16
N ASN A 196 12.83 10.00 -0.56
CA ASN A 196 11.38 10.05 -0.75
C ASN A 196 10.60 10.04 0.60
N PRO A 197 9.71 11.01 0.86
CA PRO A 197 8.98 11.11 2.13
C PRO A 197 8.12 9.88 2.48
N PHE A 198 7.53 9.22 1.47
CA PHE A 198 6.78 8.00 1.68
C PHE A 198 7.69 6.86 2.16
N LEU A 199 8.89 6.73 1.59
CA LEU A 199 9.86 5.74 2.07
C LEU A 199 10.38 6.05 3.47
N SER A 200 10.60 7.32 3.85
CA SER A 200 10.91 7.68 5.24
C SER A 200 9.82 7.18 6.18
N PHE A 201 8.55 7.46 5.84
CA PHE A 201 7.39 7.01 6.62
C PHE A 201 7.33 5.48 6.75
N VAL A 202 7.67 4.74 5.69
CA VAL A 202 7.75 3.27 5.69
C VAL A 202 8.87 2.79 6.62
N ILE A 203 10.08 3.35 6.48
CA ILE A 203 11.28 2.91 7.20
C ILE A 203 11.14 3.13 8.71
N GLU A 204 10.60 4.27 9.12
CA GLU A 204 10.36 4.61 10.54
C GLU A 204 9.48 3.58 11.26
N ARG A 205 8.64 2.84 10.53
CA ARG A 205 7.67 1.88 11.08
C ARG A 205 8.14 0.43 11.02
N LEU A 206 9.29 0.13 10.41
CA LEU A 206 9.77 -1.26 10.27
C LEU A 206 9.89 -1.98 11.62
N ARG A 207 10.47 -1.33 12.63
CA ARG A 207 10.62 -1.91 13.99
C ARG A 207 9.28 -2.19 14.67
N ASP A 208 8.24 -1.43 14.32
CA ASP A 208 6.92 -1.62 14.89
C ASP A 208 6.23 -2.86 14.35
N TYR A 209 6.45 -3.14 13.07
CA TYR A 209 5.76 -4.22 12.36
C TYR A 209 6.56 -5.54 12.34
N ASP A 210 7.81 -5.56 12.81
CA ASP A 210 8.57 -6.79 13.02
C ASP A 210 7.98 -7.63 14.17
N LEU A 211 6.92 -8.35 13.85
CA LEU A 211 6.18 -9.23 14.75
C LEU A 211 6.07 -10.62 14.14
N TYR A 212 6.09 -11.65 14.99
CA TYR A 212 5.73 -13.00 14.58
C TYR A 212 4.21 -13.14 14.46
N TRP A 213 3.77 -13.65 13.31
CA TRP A 213 2.37 -13.94 13.02
C TRP A 213 2.15 -15.45 12.90
N ILE A 214 0.89 -15.86 12.74
CA ILE A 214 0.45 -17.26 12.76
C ILE A 214 1.14 -18.18 11.73
N SER A 215 1.80 -17.60 10.72
CA SER A 215 2.53 -18.35 9.71
C SER A 215 3.77 -17.57 9.20
N PRO A 216 4.77 -18.24 8.61
CA PRO A 216 5.91 -17.57 7.99
C PRO A 216 5.50 -16.61 6.87
N TYR A 217 4.51 -17.00 6.04
CA TYR A 217 4.00 -16.13 4.97
C TYR A 217 3.30 -14.88 5.54
N ALA A 218 2.42 -15.04 6.55
CA ALA A 218 1.80 -13.91 7.23
C ALA A 218 2.86 -12.99 7.85
N THR A 219 3.86 -13.60 8.50
CA THR A 219 4.97 -12.88 9.13
C THR A 219 5.72 -12.04 8.11
N ASN A 220 6.07 -12.61 6.96
CA ASN A 220 6.71 -11.88 5.88
C ASN A 220 5.83 -10.75 5.32
N MET A 221 4.57 -11.03 4.98
CA MET A 221 3.68 -10.06 4.35
C MET A 221 3.37 -8.86 5.25
N PHE A 222 3.21 -9.09 6.56
CA PHE A 222 2.76 -8.08 7.53
C PHE A 222 3.89 -7.29 8.17
N SER A 223 5.12 -7.81 8.19
CA SER A 223 6.27 -7.11 8.78
C SER A 223 7.00 -6.19 7.81
N ALA A 224 7.20 -6.65 6.57
CA ALA A 224 7.98 -5.92 5.57
C ALA A 224 7.48 -6.11 4.12
N GLY A 225 6.62 -7.10 3.86
CA GLY A 225 6.17 -7.43 2.50
C GLY A 225 5.08 -6.52 1.93
N CYS A 226 4.39 -6.98 0.88
CA CYS A 226 3.42 -6.14 0.15
C CYS A 226 2.29 -5.60 1.05
N HIS A 227 1.84 -6.37 2.04
CA HIS A 227 0.75 -5.93 2.92
C HIS A 227 1.22 -4.88 3.91
N PHE A 228 2.46 -4.98 4.42
CA PHE A 228 3.09 -3.94 5.21
C PHE A 228 3.17 -2.61 4.45
N ILE A 229 3.78 -2.58 3.26
CA ILE A 229 3.89 -1.32 2.51
C ILE A 229 2.53 -0.78 2.04
N SER A 230 1.57 -1.67 1.77
CA SER A 230 0.18 -1.27 1.50
C SER A 230 -0.46 -0.62 2.71
N THR A 231 -0.17 -1.13 3.91
CA THR A 231 -0.63 -0.51 5.17
C THR A 231 0.03 0.85 5.35
N MET A 232 1.32 0.99 5.02
CA MET A 232 2.00 2.28 5.06
C MET A 232 1.38 3.27 4.07
N HIS A 233 1.08 2.83 2.84
CA HIS A 233 0.37 3.65 1.84
C HIS A 233 -1.00 4.10 2.33
N ALA A 234 -1.77 3.18 2.94
CA ALA A 234 -3.09 3.46 3.50
C ALA A 234 -3.05 4.47 4.65
N LEU A 235 -2.00 4.44 5.47
CA LEU A 235 -1.83 5.30 6.64
C LEU A 235 -1.06 6.60 6.35
N TYR A 236 -0.47 6.72 5.17
CA TYR A 236 0.36 7.87 4.83
C TYR A 236 -0.50 9.14 4.78
N PRO A 237 -0.17 10.21 5.55
CA PRO A 237 -0.99 11.43 5.59
C PRO A 237 -1.21 12.06 4.22
N GLU A 238 -0.19 12.00 3.36
CA GLU A 238 -0.23 12.51 1.99
C GLU A 238 -0.42 11.39 0.96
N ARG A 239 -1.32 10.43 1.24
CA ARG A 239 -1.60 9.24 0.38
C ARG A 239 -1.89 9.55 -1.10
N HIS A 240 -2.25 10.79 -1.43
CA HIS A 240 -2.47 11.24 -2.81
C HIS A 240 -1.18 11.42 -3.63
N LEU A 241 -0.02 11.53 -2.97
CA LEU A 241 1.28 11.69 -3.60
C LEU A 241 1.87 10.38 -4.18
N PRO A 242 1.99 9.27 -3.41
CA PRO A 242 2.55 8.03 -3.94
C PRO A 242 1.61 7.42 -5.00
N LYS A 243 2.01 7.55 -6.26
CA LYS A 243 1.29 7.05 -7.43
C LYS A 243 1.35 5.53 -7.54
N VAL A 244 0.29 4.96 -8.11
CA VAL A 244 0.15 3.52 -8.38
C VAL A 244 -0.16 3.30 -9.85
N LEU A 245 0.38 2.25 -10.46
CA LEU A 245 -0.03 1.86 -11.81
C LEU A 245 -1.51 1.41 -11.84
N PRO A 246 -2.18 1.48 -12.99
CA PRO A 246 -3.52 0.92 -13.15
C PRO A 246 -3.61 -0.59 -12.92
N LYS A 247 -4.85 -1.08 -12.77
CA LYS A 247 -5.16 -2.48 -12.39
C LYS A 247 -4.59 -3.52 -13.36
N GLU A 248 -4.47 -3.19 -14.63
CA GLU A 248 -3.90 -4.03 -15.69
C GLU A 248 -2.38 -4.28 -15.54
N TYR A 249 -1.70 -3.50 -14.69
CA TYR A 249 -0.29 -3.67 -14.33
C TYR A 249 -0.11 -4.39 -12.99
N LYS A 250 -1.18 -4.95 -12.42
CA LYS A 250 -1.17 -5.64 -11.13
C LYS A 250 -0.14 -6.79 -11.12
N LEU A 251 0.64 -6.85 -10.05
CA LEU A 251 1.59 -7.93 -9.80
C LEU A 251 1.15 -8.78 -8.61
N GLY A 252 1.24 -10.11 -8.77
CA GLY A 252 1.06 -11.05 -7.68
C GLY A 252 1.00 -12.51 -8.13
N GLY A 253 1.81 -13.38 -7.51
CA GLY A 253 1.88 -14.79 -7.92
C GLY A 253 2.39 -14.92 -9.36
N LEU A 254 1.76 -15.73 -10.20
CA LEU A 254 2.05 -15.74 -11.64
C LEU A 254 1.15 -14.70 -12.32
N SER A 255 1.71 -13.65 -12.93
CA SER A 255 0.94 -12.60 -13.59
C SER A 255 1.65 -12.04 -14.82
N PHE A 256 0.88 -11.71 -15.86
CA PHE A 256 1.37 -11.17 -17.12
C PHE A 256 0.72 -9.81 -17.36
N THR A 257 1.56 -8.80 -17.52
CA THR A 257 1.14 -7.39 -17.68
C THR A 257 1.78 -6.82 -18.94
N PRO A 258 1.38 -5.61 -19.39
CA PRO A 258 2.06 -4.98 -20.51
C PRO A 258 3.56 -4.74 -20.23
N MET A 259 3.93 -4.41 -18.99
CA MET A 259 5.32 -4.13 -18.60
C MET A 259 6.14 -5.37 -18.24
N PHE A 260 5.51 -6.36 -17.60
CA PHE A 260 6.21 -7.45 -16.95
C PHE A 260 5.55 -8.81 -17.13
N ASP A 261 6.36 -9.87 -17.24
CA ASP A 261 5.95 -11.22 -16.87
C ASP A 261 6.50 -11.52 -15.47
N HIS A 262 5.64 -11.61 -14.47
CA HIS A 262 6.01 -11.96 -13.10
C HIS A 262 5.88 -13.47 -12.93
N LEU A 263 7.02 -14.17 -12.91
CA LEU A 263 7.11 -15.62 -13.05
C LEU A 263 6.72 -16.40 -11.79
N GLY A 264 6.32 -15.68 -10.74
CA GLY A 264 5.93 -16.21 -9.45
C GLY A 264 7.11 -16.79 -8.69
N ALA A 265 7.21 -16.42 -7.42
CA ALA A 265 8.17 -17.00 -6.51
C ALA A 265 7.72 -18.41 -6.12
N GLY A 266 7.89 -19.37 -7.04
CA GLY A 266 7.62 -20.80 -6.90
C GLY A 266 8.54 -21.50 -5.89
N SER A 267 8.78 -20.88 -4.74
CA SER A 267 9.62 -21.36 -3.64
C SER A 267 9.06 -21.02 -2.27
N TRP A 268 8.11 -20.08 -2.16
CA TRP A 268 7.68 -19.55 -0.85
C TRP A 268 6.19 -19.70 -0.59
N HIS A 269 5.49 -20.46 -1.43
CA HIS A 269 4.06 -20.71 -1.30
C HIS A 269 3.86 -22.05 -0.59
N ARG A 270 3.74 -22.00 0.74
CA ARG A 270 3.09 -23.08 1.50
C ARG A 270 1.57 -22.91 1.41
N TRP A 271 0.83 -23.85 1.97
CA TRP A 271 -0.63 -23.83 2.08
C TRP A 271 -1.18 -22.53 2.71
N ASP A 272 -0.37 -21.87 3.55
CA ASP A 272 -0.72 -20.63 4.27
C ASP A 272 -0.87 -19.42 3.34
N ALA A 273 -0.09 -19.33 2.27
CA ALA A 273 -0.23 -18.29 1.25
C ALA A 273 -1.55 -18.41 0.48
N ALA A 274 -2.03 -19.64 0.26
CA ALA A 274 -3.34 -19.88 -0.33
C ALA A 274 -4.46 -19.47 0.63
N ALA A 275 -4.34 -19.82 1.92
CA ALA A 275 -5.32 -19.45 2.95
C ALA A 275 -5.48 -17.93 3.11
N ILE A 276 -4.38 -17.16 3.16
CA ILE A 276 -4.45 -15.69 3.28
C ILE A 276 -5.08 -15.06 2.02
N LYS A 277 -4.79 -15.60 0.83
CA LYS A 277 -5.46 -15.13 -0.40
C LYS A 277 -6.96 -15.39 -0.36
N VAL A 278 -7.39 -16.53 0.18
CA VAL A 278 -8.82 -16.83 0.37
C VAL A 278 -9.44 -15.85 1.36
N ILE A 279 -8.81 -15.60 2.51
CA ILE A 279 -9.28 -14.63 3.50
C ILE A 279 -9.41 -13.23 2.86
N GLY A 280 -8.41 -12.79 2.10
CA GLY A 280 -8.47 -11.51 1.38
C GLY A 280 -9.65 -11.43 0.40
N LYS A 281 -9.91 -12.49 -0.37
CA LYS A 281 -11.08 -12.55 -1.27
C LYS A 281 -12.40 -12.54 -0.51
N VAL A 282 -12.49 -13.22 0.62
CA VAL A 282 -13.68 -13.23 1.48
C VAL A 282 -13.94 -11.83 2.04
N VAL A 283 -12.90 -11.15 2.53
CA VAL A 283 -12.99 -9.78 3.02
C VAL A 283 -13.44 -8.84 1.90
N GLU A 284 -12.86 -8.93 0.71
CA GLU A 284 -13.29 -8.13 -0.45
C GLU A 284 -14.76 -8.40 -0.83
N TRP A 285 -15.18 -9.67 -0.83
CA TRP A 285 -16.55 -10.05 -1.13
C TRP A 285 -17.54 -9.52 -0.09
N ILE A 286 -17.17 -9.56 1.20
CA ILE A 286 -17.97 -8.98 2.29
C ILE A 286 -18.06 -7.46 2.15
N LEU A 287 -16.98 -6.78 1.75
CA LEU A 287 -16.94 -5.32 1.65
C LEU A 287 -17.56 -4.77 0.35
N ALA A 288 -17.66 -5.58 -0.72
CA ALA A 288 -18.16 -5.16 -2.02
C ALA A 288 -19.61 -4.65 -2.02
N PRO A 289 -20.60 -5.31 -1.35
CA PRO A 289 -21.96 -4.78 -1.22
C PRO A 289 -22.00 -3.42 -0.54
N TRP A 290 -21.15 -3.21 0.48
CA TRP A 290 -21.09 -1.95 1.21
C TRP A 290 -20.54 -0.80 0.38
N LYS A 291 -19.63 -1.06 -0.56
CA LYS A 291 -19.21 -0.05 -1.57
C LYS A 291 -20.40 0.42 -2.41
N ILE A 292 -21.21 -0.52 -2.88
CA ILE A 292 -22.38 -0.22 -3.72
C ILE A 292 -23.40 0.58 -2.91
N ILE A 293 -23.71 0.14 -1.68
CA ILE A 293 -24.63 0.83 -0.78
C ILE A 293 -24.14 2.25 -0.48
N LEU A 294 -22.87 2.43 -0.12
CA LEU A 294 -22.30 3.75 0.17
C LEU A 294 -22.36 4.68 -1.04
N THR A 295 -22.09 4.15 -2.25
CA THR A 295 -22.17 4.91 -3.50
C THR A 295 -23.61 5.35 -3.79
N ILE A 296 -24.59 4.45 -3.58
CA ILE A 296 -26.02 4.77 -3.73
C ILE A 296 -26.44 5.83 -2.71
N VAL A 297 -26.08 5.66 -1.44
CA VAL A 297 -26.41 6.61 -0.36
C VAL A 297 -25.81 7.98 -0.65
N CYS A 298 -24.53 8.06 -1.07
CA CYS A 298 -23.90 9.32 -1.44
C CYS A 298 -24.56 9.96 -2.67
N SER A 299 -24.94 9.17 -3.66
CA SER A 299 -25.63 9.65 -4.88
C SER A 299 -27.03 10.18 -4.57
N VAL A 300 -27.81 9.45 -3.77
CA VAL A 300 -29.13 9.89 -3.28
C VAL A 300 -28.97 11.16 -2.43
N GLY A 301 -28.01 11.19 -1.51
CA GLY A 301 -27.72 12.38 -0.70
C GLY A 301 -27.33 13.60 -1.53
N PHE A 302 -26.54 13.41 -2.60
CA PHE A 302 -26.18 14.46 -3.53
C PHE A 302 -27.38 14.98 -4.33
N VAL A 303 -28.24 14.09 -4.83
CA VAL A 303 -29.47 14.45 -5.54
C VAL A 303 -30.44 15.20 -4.62
N VAL A 304 -30.65 14.72 -3.39
CA VAL A 304 -31.50 15.38 -2.39
C VAL A 304 -30.96 16.77 -2.05
N ARG A 305 -29.65 16.91 -1.81
CA ARG A 305 -29.02 18.22 -1.57
C ARG A 305 -29.16 19.16 -2.77
N ARG A 306 -28.96 18.66 -3.99
CA ARG A 306 -29.11 19.46 -5.22
C ARG A 306 -30.56 19.94 -5.39
N LYS A 307 -31.53 19.06 -5.15
CA LYS A 307 -32.96 19.40 -5.23
C LYS A 307 -33.35 20.42 -4.16
N ALA A 308 -32.90 20.25 -2.92
CA ALA A 308 -33.12 21.22 -1.85
C ALA A 308 -32.51 22.60 -2.17
N ARG A 309 -31.30 22.62 -2.76
CA ARG A 309 -30.62 23.87 -3.15
C ARG A 309 -31.31 24.58 -4.31
N ASN A 310 -31.87 23.83 -5.26
CA ASN A 310 -32.67 24.39 -6.35
C ASN A 310 -34.02 24.92 -5.84
N SER A 311 -34.72 24.19 -4.95
CA SER A 311 -35.97 24.68 -4.35
C SER A 311 -35.76 25.96 -3.52
N GLN A 312 -34.66 26.07 -2.76
CA GLN A 312 -34.31 27.31 -2.06
C GLN A 312 -33.94 28.48 -3.00
N ALA A 313 -33.48 28.20 -4.21
CA ALA A 313 -33.24 29.23 -5.23
C ALA A 313 -34.56 29.70 -5.84
N ASP A 314 -35.47 28.78 -6.18
CA ASP A 314 -36.81 29.09 -6.71
C ASP A 314 -37.66 29.88 -5.70
N ASP A 315 -37.61 29.54 -4.40
CA ASP A 315 -38.34 30.27 -3.35
C ASP A 315 -37.81 31.71 -3.15
N LYS A 316 -36.50 31.92 -3.32
CA LYS A 316 -35.90 33.27 -3.27
C LYS A 316 -36.29 34.11 -4.49
N GLU A 317 -36.35 33.49 -5.67
CA GLU A 317 -36.73 34.17 -6.91
C GLU A 317 -38.23 34.54 -6.92
N ASN A 318 -39.10 33.65 -6.45
CA ASN A 318 -40.53 33.92 -6.30
C ASN A 318 -40.85 34.90 -5.15
N GLY A 319 -40.14 34.83 -4.02
CA GLY A 319 -40.28 35.79 -2.92
C GLY A 319 -39.85 37.21 -3.29
N GLY A 320 -38.81 37.35 -4.11
CA GLY A 320 -38.39 38.64 -4.67
C GLY A 320 -39.40 39.25 -5.65
N ARG A 321 -40.05 38.42 -6.46
CA ARG A 321 -41.05 38.85 -7.44
C ARG A 321 -42.37 39.29 -6.79
N GLY A 322 -42.82 38.56 -5.75
CA GLY A 322 -44.02 38.94 -4.98
C GLY A 322 -43.88 40.25 -4.20
N SER A 323 -42.66 40.58 -3.72
CA SER A 323 -42.38 41.85 -3.05
C SER A 323 -42.35 43.06 -4.00
N LEU A 324 -42.05 42.86 -5.29
CA LEU A 324 -42.07 43.92 -6.29
C LEU A 324 -43.49 44.22 -6.78
N GLU A 325 -44.37 43.21 -6.88
CA GLU A 325 -45.77 43.39 -7.26
C GLU A 325 -46.64 44.02 -6.17
N THR A 326 -46.33 43.80 -4.88
CA THR A 326 -47.04 44.49 -3.79
C THR A 326 -46.70 45.98 -3.73
N ARG A 327 -45.44 46.33 -4.00
CA ARG A 327 -44.99 47.73 -3.99
C ARG A 327 -45.48 48.57 -5.18
N ALA A 328 -45.92 47.92 -6.25
CA ALA A 328 -46.49 48.58 -7.43
C ALA A 328 -48.02 48.79 -7.35
N LYS A 329 -48.69 48.23 -6.34
CA LYS A 329 -50.14 48.43 -6.10
C LYS A 329 -50.45 49.51 -5.05
N ASP A 330 -49.44 49.94 -4.30
CA ASP A 330 -49.54 50.94 -3.23
C ASP A 330 -48.95 52.31 -3.61
N ALA A 331 -48.71 52.58 -4.90
CA ALA A 331 -48.22 53.85 -5.46
C ALA A 331 -49.20 54.39 -6.51
#